data_AF-A0A1G2X8S2-F1
#
_entry.id   AF-A0A1G2X8S2-F1
#
_cell.length_a   1.000
_cell.length_b   1.000
_cell.length_c   1.000
_cell.angle_alpha   90.00
_cell.angle_beta   90.00
_cell.angle_gamma   90.00
#
_symmetry.space_group_name_H-M   'P 1'
#
loop_
_entity.id
_entity.type
_entity.pdbx_description
1 polymer ?
#
loop_
_entity_poly.entity_id
_entity_poly.type
_entity_poly.pdbx_seq_one_letter_code
_entity_poly.pdbx_strand_id
1 'polypeptide(L)'
;MFDRNITKNELLNTFDRMVGRIELLAGEQRAFVRLFQNIRDFRCIAQTAKMHEATVARRLKKIAQRISDDKFVSTLTGSTNSEVAKQKIIHGKSIRQIASETGMSRYKIKKIMNNIANAE
;
A
#
# COMPACT_ATOMS: atom_id res chain seq x y z
N MET A 1 10.95 12.77 8.99
CA MET A 1 12.25 12.24 9.45
C MET A 1 11.97 10.97 10.26
N PHE A 2 12.08 9.77 9.66
CA PHE A 2 11.75 8.48 10.28
C PHE A 2 13.04 7.71 10.57
N ASP A 3 13.77 8.15 11.58
CA ASP A 3 15.10 7.63 11.94
C ASP A 3 15.13 6.89 13.28
N ARG A 4 14.03 6.20 13.62
CA ARG A 4 14.00 5.28 14.75
C ARG A 4 13.99 3.83 14.26
N ASN A 5 14.57 2.94 15.05
CA ASN A 5 14.55 1.49 14.86
C ASN A 5 13.09 1.02 14.88
N ILE A 6 12.43 1.01 13.71
CA ILE A 6 11.07 0.50 13.59
C ILE A 6 11.11 -0.97 13.98
N THR A 7 10.39 -1.29 15.05
CA THR A 7 10.29 -2.65 15.57
C THR A 7 9.39 -3.49 14.67
N LYS A 8 9.55 -4.81 14.76
CA LYS A 8 8.72 -5.78 14.02
C LYS A 8 7.21 -5.55 14.22
N ASN A 9 6.81 -5.25 15.45
CA ASN A 9 5.41 -5.00 15.79
C ASN A 9 4.89 -3.69 15.19
N GLU A 10 5.72 -2.65 15.13
CA GLU A 10 5.36 -1.40 14.45
C GLU A 10 5.21 -1.60 12.94
N LEU A 11 6.05 -2.42 12.30
CA LEU A 11 5.88 -2.77 10.89
C LEU A 11 4.55 -3.48 10.64
N LEU A 12 4.22 -4.49 11.45
CA LEU A 12 2.95 -5.21 11.34
C LEU A 12 1.77 -4.26 11.53
N ASN A 13 1.77 -3.45 12.59
CA ASN A 13 0.72 -2.46 12.83
C ASN A 13 0.58 -1.45 11.68
N THR A 14 1.69 -1.05 11.06
CA THR A 14 1.66 -0.13 9.91
C THR A 14 1.00 -0.80 8.71
N PHE A 15 1.37 -2.04 8.41
CA PHE A 15 0.78 -2.79 7.30
C PHE A 15 -0.72 -3.08 7.53
N ASP A 16 -1.09 -3.47 8.75
CA ASP A 16 -2.49 -3.77 9.10
C ASP A 16 -3.37 -2.52 9.09
N ARG A 17 -2.84 -1.34 9.39
CA ARG A 17 -3.57 -0.06 9.27
C ARG A 17 -3.70 0.42 7.83
N MET A 18 -2.80 0.00 6.94
CA MET A 18 -2.67 0.54 5.59
C MET A 18 -2.99 -0.50 4.50
N VAL A 19 -3.91 -1.43 4.77
CA VAL A 19 -4.30 -2.51 3.82
C VAL A 19 -4.66 -1.95 2.43
N GLY A 20 -5.42 -0.85 2.37
CA GLY A 20 -5.78 -0.22 1.10
C GLY A 20 -4.58 0.33 0.32
N ARG A 21 -3.51 0.78 1.00
CA ARG A 21 -2.28 1.25 0.35
C ARG A 21 -1.37 0.08 -0.05
N ILE A 22 -1.47 -1.07 0.61
CA ILE A 22 -0.75 -2.30 0.22
C ILE A 22 -1.26 -2.82 -1.12
N GLU A 23 -2.56 -2.73 -1.40
CA GLU A 23 -3.11 -3.13 -2.70
C GLU A 23 -2.58 -2.30 -3.88
N LEU A 24 -2.07 -1.10 -3.61
CA LEU A 24 -1.45 -0.22 -4.60
C LEU A 24 0.03 -0.51 -4.83
N LEU A 25 0.63 -1.42 -4.06
CA LEU A 25 2.01 -1.82 -4.28
C LEU A 25 2.11 -2.73 -5.50
N ALA A 26 3.25 -2.63 -6.19
CA ALA A 26 3.61 -3.57 -7.25
C ALA A 26 3.47 -5.02 -6.75
N GLY A 27 3.09 -5.95 -7.63
CA GLY A 27 2.77 -7.33 -7.29
C GLY A 27 3.80 -8.00 -6.38
N GLU A 28 5.09 -7.82 -6.68
CA GLU A 28 6.19 -8.35 -5.87
C GLU A 28 6.22 -7.78 -4.44
N GLN A 29 6.08 -6.46 -4.29
CA GLN A 29 6.11 -5.79 -2.99
C GLN A 29 4.90 -6.15 -2.15
N ARG A 30 3.73 -6.24 -2.78
CA ARG A 30 2.49 -6.68 -2.16
C ARG A 30 2.58 -8.12 -1.68
N ALA A 31 3.07 -9.04 -2.51
CA ALA A 31 3.29 -10.43 -2.12
C ALA A 31 4.28 -10.52 -0.94
N PHE A 32 5.35 -9.72 -0.97
CA PHE A 32 6.35 -9.68 0.09
C PHE A 32 5.79 -9.18 1.43
N VAL A 33 4.94 -8.15 1.42
CA VAL A 33 4.26 -7.65 2.63
C VAL A 33 3.25 -8.67 3.16
N ARG A 34 2.46 -9.30 2.28
CA ARG A 34 1.50 -10.35 2.69
C ARG A 34 2.18 -11.56 3.31
N LEU A 35 3.32 -11.98 2.73
CA LEU A 35 4.15 -13.03 3.30
C LEU A 35 4.60 -12.68 4.73
N PHE A 36 4.98 -11.42 4.96
CA PHE A 36 5.33 -10.92 6.29
C PHE A 36 4.16 -10.88 7.26
N GLN A 37 2.95 -10.48 6.83
CA GLN A 37 1.75 -10.48 7.67
C GLN A 37 1.35 -11.89 8.13
N ASN A 38 1.58 -12.90 7.28
CA ASN A 38 1.27 -14.30 7.57
C ASN A 38 2.32 -14.98 8.44
N ILE A 39 3.61 -14.92 8.04
CA ILE A 39 4.69 -15.64 8.72
C ILE A 39 5.13 -14.90 9.98
N ARG A 40 5.11 -13.57 9.94
CA ARG A 40 5.54 -12.70 11.04
C ARG A 40 6.91 -13.07 11.58
N ASP A 41 7.84 -13.52 10.74
CA ASP A 41 9.22 -13.80 11.15
C ASP A 41 10.18 -13.47 10.01
N PHE A 42 11.14 -12.58 10.28
CA PHE A 42 12.13 -12.16 9.30
C PHE A 42 13.03 -13.32 8.90
N ARG A 43 13.35 -14.23 9.82
CA ARG A 43 14.24 -15.35 9.55
C ARG A 43 13.60 -16.36 8.60
N CYS A 44 12.37 -16.77 8.85
CA CYS A 44 11.63 -17.65 7.93
C CYS A 44 11.46 -17.02 6.54
N ILE A 45 11.14 -15.73 6.47
CA ILE A 45 11.01 -15.04 5.17
C ILE A 45 12.35 -14.96 4.45
N ALA A 46 13.44 -14.70 5.18
CA ALA A 46 14.79 -14.67 4.65
C ALA A 46 15.19 -16.02 4.04
N GLN A 47 14.86 -17.12 4.71
CA GLN A 47 15.10 -18.47 4.18
C GLN A 47 14.27 -18.75 2.92
N THR A 48 12.96 -18.45 2.95
CA THR A 48 12.07 -18.66 1.80
C THR A 48 12.48 -17.81 0.59
N ALA A 49 12.88 -16.56 0.81
CA ALA A 49 13.27 -15.63 -0.24
C ALA A 49 14.76 -15.77 -0.65
N LYS A 50 15.54 -16.64 0.01
CA LYS A 50 17.00 -16.77 -0.16
C LYS A 50 17.73 -15.42 0.01
N MET A 51 17.33 -14.65 1.01
CA MET A 51 17.89 -13.32 1.33
C MET A 51 18.46 -13.29 2.76
N HIS A 52 19.32 -12.32 3.05
CA HIS A 52 19.74 -12.08 4.43
C HIS A 52 18.62 -11.41 5.24
N GLU A 53 18.50 -11.76 6.53
CA GLU A 53 17.46 -11.24 7.44
C GLU A 53 17.44 -9.70 7.49
N ALA A 54 18.62 -9.10 7.64
CA ALA A 54 18.79 -7.64 7.58
C ALA A 54 18.26 -7.03 6.27
N THR A 55 18.37 -7.72 5.14
CA THR A 55 17.87 -7.25 3.84
C THR A 55 16.35 -7.30 3.80
N VAL A 56 15.74 -8.35 4.35
CA VAL A 56 14.27 -8.46 4.51
C VAL A 56 13.74 -7.32 5.36
N ALA A 57 14.32 -7.11 6.54
CA ALA A 57 13.92 -6.03 7.44
C ALA A 57 14.04 -4.64 6.79
N ARG A 58 15.16 -4.37 6.09
CA ARG A 58 15.36 -3.12 5.35
C ARG A 58 14.35 -2.92 4.22
N ARG A 59 14.03 -3.98 3.46
CA ARG A 59 13.02 -3.93 2.39
C ARG A 59 11.64 -3.62 2.96
N LEU A 60 11.21 -4.33 3.99
CA LEU A 60 9.92 -4.09 4.64
C LEU A 60 9.85 -2.68 5.24
N LYS A 61 10.93 -2.19 5.86
CA LYS A 61 11.01 -0.81 6.35
C LYS A 61 10.82 0.21 5.24
N LYS A 62 11.51 0.05 4.11
CA LYS A 62 11.36 0.93 2.94
C LYS A 62 9.93 0.91 2.38
N ILE A 63 9.31 -0.26 2.30
CA ILE A 63 7.92 -0.39 1.84
C ILE A 63 6.97 0.31 2.81
N ALA A 64 7.11 0.05 4.12
CA ALA A 64 6.31 0.69 5.16
C ALA A 64 6.44 2.23 5.13
N GLN A 65 7.66 2.74 5.01
CA GLN A 65 7.91 4.18 4.88
C GLN A 65 7.25 4.76 3.62
N ARG A 66 7.39 4.06 2.49
CA ARG A 66 6.79 4.48 1.22
C ARG A 66 5.27 4.53 1.32
N ILE A 67 4.60 3.49 1.84
CA ILE A 67 3.14 3.50 1.97
C ILE A 67 2.65 4.47 3.05
N SER A 68 3.49 4.84 4.02
CA SER A 68 3.17 5.83 5.04
C SER A 68 3.27 7.26 4.53
N ASP A 69 4.05 7.51 3.48
CA ASP A 69 4.16 8.83 2.87
C ASP A 69 2.87 9.16 2.09
N ASP A 70 2.22 10.27 2.42
CA ASP A 70 1.02 10.73 1.72
C ASP A 70 1.28 11.04 0.24
N LYS A 71 2.55 11.28 -0.14
CA LYS A 71 2.94 11.45 -1.54
C LYS A 71 2.86 10.17 -2.35
N PHE A 72 2.84 9.00 -1.73
CA PHE A 72 2.77 7.70 -2.41
C PHE A 72 1.47 7.54 -3.20
N VAL A 73 0.34 7.94 -2.61
CA VAL A 73 -0.95 7.86 -3.30
C VAL A 73 -0.99 8.84 -4.47
N SER A 74 -0.43 10.04 -4.32
CA SER A 74 -0.36 11.03 -5.40
C SER A 74 0.62 10.70 -6.52
N THR A 75 1.65 9.88 -6.30
CA THR A 75 2.63 9.51 -7.35
C THR A 75 2.16 8.32 -8.18
N LEU A 76 1.35 7.42 -7.62
CA LEU A 76 0.81 6.25 -8.34
C LEU A 76 -0.38 6.56 -9.24
N THR A 77 -0.94 7.77 -9.13
CA THR A 77 -2.17 8.12 -9.81
C THR A 77 -2.01 9.48 -10.48
N GLY A 78 -2.03 9.51 -11.82
CA GLY A 78 -2.11 10.77 -12.57
C GLY A 78 -3.25 11.67 -12.05
N SER A 79 -3.12 12.99 -12.21
CA SER A 79 -3.84 14.04 -11.48
C SER A 79 -5.32 13.77 -11.15
N THR A 80 -6.10 13.24 -12.09
CA THR A 80 -7.55 12.97 -11.92
C THR A 80 -7.87 11.61 -11.29
N ASN A 81 -7.02 10.61 -11.49
CA ASN A 81 -7.15 9.30 -10.84
C ASN A 81 -6.78 9.39 -9.35
N SER A 82 -5.98 10.41 -8.99
CA SER A 82 -5.49 10.59 -7.62
C SER A 82 -6.57 10.99 -6.64
N GLU A 83 -7.53 11.82 -7.03
CA GLU A 83 -8.57 12.29 -6.13
C GLU A 83 -9.53 11.16 -5.76
N VAL A 84 -9.97 10.40 -6.77
CA VAL A 84 -10.84 9.22 -6.59
C VAL A 84 -10.15 8.14 -5.74
N ALA A 85 -8.87 7.88 -6.02
CA ALA A 85 -8.08 6.92 -5.25
C ALA A 85 -7.84 7.36 -3.81
N LYS A 86 -7.47 8.64 -3.58
CA LYS A 86 -7.30 9.21 -2.23
C LYS A 86 -8.59 9.12 -1.43
N GLN A 87 -9.72 9.52 -2.02
CA GLN A 87 -11.01 9.46 -1.32
C GLN A 87 -11.41 8.03 -0.97
N LYS A 88 -11.13 7.06 -1.84
CA LYS A 88 -11.48 5.65 -1.56
C LYS A 88 -10.53 4.98 -0.57
N ILE A 89 -9.23 5.20 -0.73
CA ILE A 89 -8.17 4.42 -0.08
C ILE A 89 -7.67 5.10 1.19
N ILE A 90 -7.58 6.43 1.22
CA ILE A 90 -7.15 7.19 2.41
C ILE A 90 -8.35 7.52 3.28
N HIS A 91 -9.43 8.04 2.69
CA HIS A 91 -10.59 8.52 3.44
C HIS A 91 -11.70 7.47 3.60
N GLY A 92 -11.54 6.28 3.02
CA GLY A 92 -12.52 5.19 3.15
C GLY A 92 -13.89 5.48 2.54
N LYS A 93 -14.03 6.52 1.72
CA LYS A 93 -15.34 6.97 1.20
C LYS A 93 -15.99 5.92 0.30
N SER A 94 -17.31 5.86 0.31
CA SER A 94 -18.07 5.00 -0.62
C SER A 94 -17.98 5.53 -2.05
N ILE A 95 -18.15 4.66 -3.05
CA ILE A 95 -18.18 5.08 -4.48
C ILE A 95 -19.27 6.14 -4.71
N ARG A 96 -20.37 6.09 -3.94
CA ARG A 96 -21.46 7.07 -4.00
C ARG A 96 -21.02 8.44 -3.49
N GLN A 97 -20.30 8.50 -2.38
CA GLN A 97 -19.74 9.76 -1.85
C GLN A 97 -18.72 10.34 -2.82
N ILE A 98 -17.83 9.51 -3.38
CA ILE A 98 -16.83 9.95 -4.35
C ILE A 98 -17.51 10.50 -5.61
N ALA A 99 -18.55 9.83 -6.11
CA ALA A 99 -19.33 10.31 -7.27
C ALA A 99 -19.98 11.67 -7.01
N SER A 100 -20.48 11.90 -5.79
CA SER A 100 -21.09 13.17 -5.39
C SER A 100 -20.06 14.30 -5.31
N GLU A 101 -18.86 14.03 -4.82
CA GLU A 101 -17.82 15.04 -4.59
C GLU A 101 -17.01 15.36 -5.85
N THR A 102 -16.79 14.36 -6.71
CA THR A 102 -16.00 14.51 -7.95
C THR A 102 -16.85 14.81 -9.18
N GLY A 103 -18.18 14.70 -9.07
CA GLY A 103 -19.11 14.78 -10.21
C GLY A 103 -18.95 13.64 -11.23
N MET A 104 -18.14 12.62 -10.93
CA MET A 104 -17.89 11.51 -11.83
C MET A 104 -18.95 10.42 -11.72
N SER A 105 -19.26 9.77 -12.85
CA SER A 105 -20.14 8.61 -12.84
C SER A 105 -19.51 7.44 -12.07
N ARG A 106 -20.34 6.66 -11.39
CA ARG A 106 -19.91 5.47 -10.63
C ARG A 106 -19.13 4.48 -11.51
N TYR A 107 -19.51 4.37 -12.79
CA TYR A 107 -18.81 3.54 -13.76
C TYR A 107 -17.38 4.03 -14.02
N LYS A 108 -17.20 5.34 -14.21
CA LYS A 108 -15.88 5.95 -14.42
C LYS A 108 -14.99 5.77 -13.18
N ILE A 109 -15.53 5.94 -11.98
CA ILE A 109 -14.83 5.68 -10.72
C ILE A 109 -14.40 4.20 -10.62
N LYS A 110 -15.30 3.25 -10.93
CA LYS A 110 -14.98 1.82 -10.89
C LYS A 110 -13.90 1.45 -11.91
N LYS A 111 -13.95 2.04 -13.11
CA LYS A 111 -12.93 1.85 -14.15
C LYS A 111 -11.57 2.41 -13.72
N ILE A 112 -11.53 3.58 -13.09
CA ILE A 112 -10.31 4.18 -12.53
C ILE A 112 -9.73 3.26 -11.45
N MET A 113 -10.55 2.77 -10.51
CA MET A 113 -10.11 1.85 -9.47
C MET A 113 -9.57 0.53 -10.04
N ASN A 114 -10.21 -0.02 -11.07
CA ASN A 114 -9.74 -1.23 -11.75
C ASN A 114 -8.42 -0.99 -12.50
N ASN A 115 -8.27 0.16 -13.17
CA ASN A 115 -7.02 0.50 -13.86
C ASN A 115 -5.86 0.70 -12.87
N ILE A 116 -6.14 1.23 -11.67
CA ILE A 116 -5.13 1.34 -10.61
C ILE A 116 -4.76 -0.04 -10.06
N ALA A 117 -5.72 -0.95 -9.92
CA ALA A 117 -5.47 -2.32 -9.46
C ALA A 117 -4.71 -3.18 -10.47
N ASN A 118 -4.88 -2.89 -11.77
CA ASN A 118 -4.31 -3.66 -12.90
C ASN A 118 -3.18 -2.95 -13.64
N ALA A 119 -2.64 -1.84 -13.11
CA ALA A 119 -1.43 -1.21 -13.62
C ALA A 119 -0.21 -2.06 -13.17
N GLU A 120 -0.07 -3.21 -13.81
CA GLU A 120 1.12 -4.09 -13.78
C GLU A 120 2.22 -3.55 -14.71
#